data_AF-A0A6J6JZ15-F1
#
_entry.id   AF-A0A6J6JZ15-F1
#
_cell.length_a   1.000
_cell.length_b   1.000
_cell.length_c   1.000
_cell.angle_alpha   90.00
_cell.angle_beta   90.00
_cell.angle_gamma   90.00
#
_symmetry.space_group_name_H-M   'P 1'
#
loop_
_entity.id
_entity.type
_entity.pdbx_description
1 polymer ?
#
loop_
_entity_poly.entity_id
_entity_poly.type
_entity_poly.pdbx_seq_one_letter_code
_entity_poly.pdbx_strand_id
1 'polypeptide(L)'
;MARYVLRLTGLESSSILFVDESLPRRTDYLSAFTYIGLKQATAQRTQAAFEPHFLFDDFTGDTSTLYGRGFGYSRSLPSTLRGSLATTGHAGAHQLAELSASFDAIVVGNYDANRGLVDQLRQRGVPANKFVCIVGSDLPTDFRLRHDMARSGMTFFVREFVKL
;
A
#
# COMPACT_ATOMS: atom_id res chain seq x y z
N MET A 1 -2.59 12.98 -3.75
CA MET A 1 -3.24 11.64 -3.85
C MET A 1 -3.68 11.09 -2.50
N ALA A 2 -2.79 10.84 -1.52
CA ALA A 2 -3.19 10.25 -0.24
C ALA A 2 -4.34 10.98 0.48
N ARG A 3 -4.32 12.32 0.57
CA ARG A 3 -5.45 13.10 1.11
C ARG A 3 -6.78 12.90 0.36
N TYR A 4 -6.72 12.68 -0.96
CA TYR A 4 -7.89 12.39 -1.78
C TYR A 4 -8.43 10.99 -1.49
N VAL A 5 -7.54 9.99 -1.40
CA VAL A 5 -7.89 8.63 -0.96
C VAL A 5 -8.57 8.68 0.40
N LEU A 6 -7.92 9.26 1.41
CA LEU A 6 -8.44 9.38 2.77
C LEU A 6 -9.83 10.01 2.83
N ARG A 7 -10.05 11.11 2.10
CA ARG A 7 -11.34 11.81 2.09
C ARG A 7 -12.44 10.97 1.44
N LEU A 8 -12.18 10.34 0.30
CA LEU A 8 -13.19 9.56 -0.42
C LEU A 8 -13.54 8.25 0.29
N THR A 9 -12.61 7.70 1.06
CA THR A 9 -12.84 6.48 1.83
C THR A 9 -13.26 6.76 3.28
N GLY A 10 -13.28 8.02 3.72
CA GLY A 10 -13.60 8.40 5.10
C GLY A 10 -12.55 7.96 6.13
N LEU A 11 -11.30 7.74 5.71
CA LEU A 11 -10.22 7.18 6.53
C LEU A 11 -9.34 8.22 7.24
N GLU A 12 -9.74 9.50 7.25
CA GLU A 12 -8.91 10.61 7.75
C GLU A 12 -8.51 10.42 9.23
N SER A 13 -9.37 9.81 10.03
CA SER A 13 -9.16 9.50 11.46
C SER A 13 -8.85 8.03 11.73
N SER A 14 -8.82 7.18 10.71
CA SER A 14 -8.62 5.74 10.83
C SER A 14 -7.17 5.33 11.10
N SER A 15 -7.03 4.17 11.73
CA SER A 15 -5.80 3.37 11.72
C SER A 15 -5.71 2.60 10.41
N ILE A 16 -4.54 2.64 9.77
CA ILE A 16 -4.33 2.10 8.42
C ILE A 16 -3.15 1.12 8.42
N LEU A 17 -3.41 -0.10 7.99
CA LEU A 17 -2.36 -1.04 7.61
C LEU A 17 -2.03 -0.84 6.13
N PHE A 18 -0.82 -0.40 5.83
CA PHE A 18 -0.33 -0.29 4.47
C PHE A 18 0.34 -1.60 4.04
N VAL A 19 -0.08 -2.16 2.90
CA VAL A 19 0.39 -3.45 2.39
C VAL A 19 0.98 -3.28 1.00
N ASP A 20 2.28 -3.54 0.89
CA ASP A 20 2.97 -3.79 -0.37
C ASP A 20 4.24 -4.60 -0.10
N GLU A 21 4.22 -5.89 -0.45
CA GLU A 21 5.35 -6.80 -0.22
C GLU A 21 6.56 -6.51 -1.13
N SER A 22 6.32 -5.86 -2.26
CA SER A 22 7.34 -5.57 -3.26
C SER A 22 8.10 -4.28 -2.94
N LEU A 23 7.41 -3.29 -2.36
CA LEU A 23 7.92 -1.94 -2.19
C LEU A 23 9.29 -1.87 -1.50
N PRO A 24 9.57 -2.61 -0.40
CA PRO A 24 10.89 -2.56 0.26
C PRO A 24 12.08 -2.97 -0.62
N ARG A 25 11.84 -3.73 -1.69
CA ARG A 25 12.87 -4.29 -2.58
C ARG A 25 12.80 -3.74 -4.01
N ARG A 26 11.66 -3.19 -4.41
CA ARG A 26 11.39 -2.69 -5.74
C ARG A 26 10.56 -1.42 -5.65
N THR A 27 11.12 -0.31 -6.13
CA THR A 27 10.42 0.96 -6.15
C THR A 27 9.20 0.90 -7.07
N ASP A 28 8.03 1.22 -6.53
CA ASP A 28 6.80 1.54 -7.25
C ASP A 28 6.37 2.95 -6.84
N TYR A 29 6.34 3.90 -7.77
CA TYR A 29 6.11 5.31 -7.45
C TYR A 29 4.75 5.57 -6.85
N LEU A 30 3.73 4.88 -7.35
CA LEU A 30 2.38 5.11 -6.89
C LEU A 30 2.23 4.60 -5.47
N SER A 31 2.75 3.41 -5.19
CA SER A 31 2.82 2.82 -3.86
C SER A 31 3.66 3.68 -2.90
N ALA A 32 4.87 4.08 -3.29
CA ALA A 32 5.76 4.91 -2.48
C ALA A 32 5.12 6.27 -2.13
N PHE A 33 4.57 6.98 -3.13
CA PHE A 33 3.92 8.27 -2.88
C PHE A 33 2.58 8.14 -2.13
N THR A 34 1.87 7.02 -2.30
CA THR A 34 0.72 6.69 -1.42
C THR A 34 1.20 6.61 0.01
N TYR A 35 2.22 5.79 0.27
CA TYR A 35 2.72 5.55 1.62
C TYR A 35 3.25 6.82 2.28
N ILE A 36 4.11 7.58 1.59
CA ILE A 36 4.63 8.87 2.05
C ILE A 36 3.46 9.80 2.39
N GLY A 37 2.49 9.93 1.48
CA GLY A 37 1.36 10.82 1.66
C GLY A 37 0.45 10.40 2.82
N LEU A 38 0.25 9.09 3.04
CA LEU A 38 -0.50 8.57 4.18
C LEU A 38 0.23 8.88 5.49
N LYS A 39 1.52 8.54 5.59
CA LYS A 39 2.35 8.86 6.76
C LYS A 39 2.34 10.34 7.10
N GLN A 40 2.42 11.23 6.11
CA GLN A 40 2.36 12.67 6.35
C GLN A 40 0.97 13.14 6.82
N ALA A 41 -0.10 12.46 6.41
CA ALA A 41 -1.47 12.86 6.75
C ALA A 41 -1.99 12.26 8.06
N THR A 42 -1.54 11.06 8.43
CA THR A 42 -2.06 10.28 9.56
C THR A 42 -0.99 9.96 10.61
N ALA A 43 0.27 10.31 10.34
CA ALA A 43 1.43 10.03 11.19
C ALA A 43 1.51 8.54 11.57
N GLN A 44 1.58 8.25 12.87
CA GLN A 44 1.75 6.90 13.42
C GLN A 44 0.51 5.99 13.23
N ARG A 45 -0.64 6.55 12.82
CA ARG A 45 -1.85 5.75 12.54
C ARG A 45 -1.74 4.94 11.26
N THR A 46 -0.85 5.30 10.34
CA THR A 46 -0.49 4.44 9.21
C THR A 46 0.74 3.63 9.56
N GLN A 47 0.67 2.31 9.43
CA GLN A 47 1.80 1.42 9.64
C GLN A 47 1.94 0.45 8.47
N ALA A 48 3.17 0.24 8.00
CA ALA A 48 3.41 -0.70 6.90
C ALA A 48 3.58 -2.12 7.43
N ALA A 49 2.91 -3.07 6.78
CA ALA A 49 3.14 -4.50 6.96
C ALA A 49 4.58 -4.90 6.57
N PHE A 50 5.08 -4.26 5.51
CA PHE A 50 6.44 -4.42 5.00
C PHE A 50 7.08 -3.03 4.89
N GLU A 51 7.92 -2.67 5.86
CA GLU A 51 8.42 -1.29 5.99
C GLU A 51 9.43 -0.96 4.86
N PRO A 52 9.16 0.03 3.99
CA PRO A 52 10.11 0.47 2.96
C PRO A 52 11.17 1.38 3.60
N HIS A 53 12.15 0.77 4.28
CA HIS A 53 13.13 1.49 5.10
C HIS A 53 13.86 2.63 4.37
N PHE A 54 14.10 2.48 3.06
CA PHE A 54 14.76 3.47 2.21
C PHE A 54 14.01 4.80 2.05
N LEU A 55 12.72 4.84 2.43
CA LEU A 55 11.92 6.06 2.37
C LEU A 55 12.14 6.99 3.56
N PHE A 56 12.94 6.61 4.56
CA PHE A 56 13.18 7.41 5.77
C PHE A 56 14.54 8.08 5.76
N ASP A 57 14.65 9.21 6.47
CA ASP A 57 15.85 10.05 6.52
C ASP A 57 17.03 9.46 7.30
N ASP A 58 16.79 8.42 8.09
CA ASP A 58 17.79 7.66 8.85
C ASP A 58 18.34 6.45 8.08
N PHE A 59 17.88 6.21 6.85
CA PHE A 59 18.32 5.05 6.08
C PHE A 59 19.76 5.23 5.58
N THR A 60 20.65 4.34 6.01
CA THR A 60 22.07 4.34 5.62
C THR A 60 22.44 3.24 4.62
N GLY A 61 21.46 2.48 4.13
CA GLY A 61 21.69 1.37 3.20
C GLY A 61 21.89 1.84 1.76
N ASP A 62 22.31 0.93 0.89
CA ASP A 62 22.43 1.22 -0.53
C ASP A 62 21.07 1.22 -1.23
N THR A 63 20.77 2.34 -1.86
CA THR A 63 19.56 2.57 -2.65
C THR A 63 19.82 2.52 -4.15
N SER A 64 21.06 2.31 -4.60
CA SER A 64 21.45 2.35 -6.03
C SER A 64 20.61 1.41 -6.90
N THR A 65 20.15 0.29 -6.34
CA THR A 65 19.28 -0.70 -7.01
C THR A 65 17.81 -0.31 -7.04
N LEU A 66 17.41 0.62 -6.18
CA LEU A 66 16.06 1.19 -6.09
C LEU A 66 15.88 2.41 -7.00
N TYR A 67 16.99 3.03 -7.40
CA TYR A 67 17.04 4.19 -8.28
C TYR A 67 17.52 3.78 -9.68
N GLY A 68 16.81 4.21 -10.73
CA GLY A 68 17.22 3.92 -12.11
C GLY A 68 16.13 4.24 -13.13
N ARG A 69 16.55 4.39 -14.40
CA ARG A 69 15.69 4.72 -15.57
C ARG A 69 15.06 6.13 -15.56
N GLY A 70 15.76 7.13 -15.04
CA GLY A 70 15.37 8.54 -15.17
C GLY A 70 14.51 9.11 -14.04
N PHE A 71 14.49 8.46 -12.88
CA PHE A 71 13.64 8.86 -11.77
C PHE A 71 14.38 8.85 -10.43
N GLY A 72 14.27 9.94 -9.69
CA GLY A 72 14.68 10.07 -8.30
C GLY A 72 13.53 10.65 -7.48
N TYR A 73 13.27 10.11 -6.30
CA TYR A 73 12.37 10.74 -5.33
C TYR A 73 13.21 11.63 -4.41
N SER A 74 12.80 12.89 -4.23
CA SER A 74 13.51 13.86 -3.39
C SER A 74 12.97 13.93 -1.96
N ARG A 75 12.00 13.09 -1.60
CA ARG A 75 11.32 13.14 -0.31
C ARG A 75 11.60 11.90 0.51
N SER A 76 12.35 12.10 1.59
CA SER A 76 12.41 11.19 2.73
C SER A 76 11.33 11.55 3.76
N LEU A 77 10.92 10.56 4.54
CA LEU A 77 10.09 10.70 5.72
C LEU A 77 10.99 10.86 6.97
N PRO A 78 10.60 11.70 7.94
CA PRO A 78 11.24 11.67 9.25
C PRO A 78 11.17 10.27 9.86
N SER A 79 12.31 9.76 10.35
CA SER A 79 12.41 8.49 11.08
C SER A 79 11.44 8.38 12.27
N THR A 80 11.07 9.51 12.88
CA THR A 80 10.05 9.61 13.94
C THR A 80 8.64 9.14 13.52
N LEU A 81 8.38 9.05 12.21
CA LEU A 81 7.12 8.55 11.65
C LEU A 81 7.12 7.03 11.43
N ARG A 82 8.20 6.30 11.73
CA ARG A 82 8.23 4.83 11.62
C ARG A 82 7.11 4.21 12.45
N GLY A 83 6.52 3.14 11.92
CA GLY A 83 5.55 2.35 12.69
C GLY A 83 6.28 1.57 13.79
N SER A 84 5.57 1.23 14.86
CA SER A 84 6.09 0.34 15.90
C SER A 84 5.96 -1.14 15.54
N LEU A 85 5.45 -1.47 14.34
CA LEU A 85 5.37 -2.84 13.86
C LEU A 85 6.79 -3.40 13.68
N ALA A 86 7.16 -4.31 14.56
CA ALA A 86 8.41 -5.05 14.49
C ALA A 86 8.40 -6.15 13.41
N THR A 87 7.57 -6.04 12.35
CA THR A 87 7.56 -7.01 11.25
C THR A 87 8.67 -6.69 10.27
N THR A 88 9.91 -6.92 10.71
CA THR A 88 11.07 -6.99 9.81
C THR A 88 11.07 -8.33 9.09
N GLY A 89 10.40 -8.38 7.94
CA GLY A 89 10.47 -9.51 7.01
C GLY A 89 9.41 -10.60 7.21
N HIS A 90 8.85 -11.04 6.08
CA HIS A 90 8.06 -12.26 5.90
C HIS A 90 6.95 -12.53 6.95
N ALA A 91 6.12 -11.53 7.25
CA ALA A 91 4.85 -11.81 7.89
C ALA A 91 4.01 -12.65 6.92
N GLY A 92 3.80 -13.93 7.25
CA GLY A 92 2.94 -14.80 6.45
C GLY A 92 1.50 -14.28 6.45
N ALA A 93 0.70 -14.65 5.44
CA ALA A 93 -0.69 -14.18 5.31
C ALA A 93 -1.56 -14.46 6.54
N HIS A 94 -1.23 -15.46 7.37
CA HIS A 94 -1.89 -15.70 8.65
C HIS A 94 -1.67 -14.53 9.63
N GLN A 95 -0.41 -14.20 9.90
CA GLN A 95 -0.04 -13.13 10.83
C GLN A 95 -0.57 -11.77 10.33
N LEU A 96 -0.55 -11.55 9.01
CA LEU A 96 -1.11 -10.33 8.42
C LEU A 96 -2.64 -10.25 8.58
N ALA A 97 -3.35 -11.38 8.47
CA ALA A 97 -4.79 -11.42 8.69
C ALA A 97 -5.13 -11.08 10.16
N GLU A 98 -4.41 -11.67 11.13
CA GLU A 98 -4.56 -11.35 12.55
C GLU A 98 -4.23 -9.88 12.83
N LEU A 99 -3.12 -9.39 12.27
CA LEU A 99 -2.72 -8.00 12.43
C LEU A 99 -3.77 -7.04 11.88
N SER A 100 -4.36 -7.36 10.74
CA SER A 100 -5.38 -6.52 10.09
C SER A 100 -6.64 -6.30 10.93
N ALA A 101 -6.89 -7.15 11.94
CA ALA A 101 -7.98 -6.96 12.89
C ALA A 101 -7.79 -5.70 13.74
N SER A 102 -6.53 -5.29 14.00
CA SER A 102 -6.18 -4.12 14.82
C SER A 102 -6.21 -2.79 14.05
N PHE A 103 -6.55 -2.82 12.76
CA PHE A 103 -6.61 -1.64 11.91
C PHE A 103 -8.01 -1.45 11.35
N ASP A 104 -8.43 -0.21 11.14
CA ASP A 104 -9.73 0.10 10.56
C ASP A 104 -9.77 -0.19 9.05
N ALA A 105 -8.63 0.01 8.37
CA ALA A 105 -8.51 -0.21 6.94
C ALA A 105 -7.15 -0.78 6.52
N ILE A 106 -7.15 -1.39 5.33
CA ILE A 106 -5.98 -1.92 4.64
C ILE A 106 -5.83 -1.14 3.34
N VAL A 107 -4.74 -0.39 3.19
CA VAL A 107 -4.40 0.26 1.92
C VAL A 107 -3.35 -0.59 1.20
N VAL A 108 -3.68 -1.08 0.01
CA VAL A 108 -2.78 -1.88 -0.83
C VAL A 108 -2.09 -0.96 -1.83
N GLY A 109 -0.77 -0.80 -1.72
CA GLY A 109 0.00 0.22 -2.46
C GLY A 109 0.15 -0.06 -3.96
N ASN A 110 0.33 -1.32 -4.33
CA ASN A 110 0.29 -1.80 -5.71
C ASN A 110 -0.56 -3.08 -5.74
N TYR A 111 -1.83 -2.94 -6.10
CA TYR A 111 -2.76 -4.07 -6.13
C TYR A 111 -2.28 -5.18 -7.07
N ASP A 112 -1.74 -4.84 -8.24
CA ASP A 112 -1.33 -5.82 -9.26
C ASP A 112 -0.22 -6.74 -8.77
N ALA A 113 0.78 -6.18 -8.07
CA ALA A 113 1.86 -6.96 -7.46
C ALA A 113 1.43 -7.74 -6.21
N ASN A 114 0.31 -7.35 -5.58
CA ASN A 114 -0.13 -7.89 -4.29
C ASN A 114 -1.45 -8.68 -4.35
N ARG A 115 -1.99 -8.97 -5.54
CA ARG A 115 -3.29 -9.69 -5.69
C ARG A 115 -3.33 -11.00 -4.93
N GLY A 116 -2.28 -11.82 -5.08
CA GLY A 116 -2.19 -13.11 -4.40
C GLY A 116 -2.22 -12.98 -2.87
N LEU A 117 -1.58 -11.94 -2.32
CA LEU A 117 -1.63 -11.66 -0.89
C LEU A 117 -3.02 -11.20 -0.46
N VAL A 118 -3.66 -10.31 -1.22
CA VAL A 118 -5.04 -9.87 -0.96
C VAL A 118 -6.00 -11.07 -0.95
N ASP A 119 -5.90 -11.96 -1.93
CA ASP A 119 -6.72 -13.17 -2.01
C ASP A 119 -6.52 -14.07 -0.79
N GLN A 120 -5.26 -14.27 -0.36
CA GLN A 120 -4.96 -15.04 0.85
C GLN A 120 -5.55 -14.40 2.11
N LEU A 121 -5.52 -13.08 2.25
CA LEU A 121 -6.16 -12.37 3.37
C LEU A 121 -7.68 -12.51 3.34
N ARG A 122 -8.29 -12.39 2.15
CA ARG A 122 -9.74 -12.57 1.95
C ARG A 122 -10.20 -13.98 2.29
N GLN A 123 -9.46 -15.01 1.86
CA GLN A 123 -9.72 -16.41 2.21
C GLN A 123 -9.64 -16.69 3.71
N ARG A 124 -8.87 -15.88 4.44
CA ARG A 124 -8.74 -15.93 5.91
C ARG A 124 -9.79 -15.10 6.65
N GLY A 125 -10.78 -14.55 5.94
CA GLY A 125 -11.91 -13.85 6.54
C GLY A 125 -11.71 -12.35 6.73
N VAL A 126 -10.64 -11.75 6.21
CA VAL A 126 -10.49 -10.29 6.23
C VAL A 126 -11.60 -9.64 5.40
N PRO A 127 -12.45 -8.75 5.96
CA PRO A 127 -13.59 -8.16 5.27
C PRO A 127 -13.20 -7.34 4.02
N ALA A 128 -13.97 -7.44 2.94
CA ALA A 128 -13.66 -6.80 1.66
C ALA A 128 -13.65 -5.28 1.78
N ASN A 129 -14.60 -4.75 2.55
CA ASN A 129 -14.79 -3.32 2.76
C ASN A 129 -13.63 -2.66 3.55
N LYS A 130 -12.72 -3.44 4.15
CA LYS A 130 -11.48 -2.90 4.73
C LYS A 130 -10.45 -2.54 3.66
N PHE A 131 -10.53 -3.10 2.46
CA PHE A 131 -9.52 -2.93 1.44
C PHE A 131 -9.73 -1.68 0.59
N VAL A 132 -8.68 -0.87 0.51
CA VAL A 132 -8.52 0.24 -0.42
C VAL A 132 -7.32 -0.07 -1.31
N CYS A 133 -7.60 -0.48 -2.54
CA CYS A 133 -6.62 -0.98 -3.48
C CYS A 133 -6.19 0.10 -4.47
N ILE A 134 -4.90 0.42 -4.48
CA ILE A 134 -4.32 1.34 -5.45
C ILE A 134 -3.87 0.54 -6.68
N VAL A 135 -4.42 0.88 -7.84
CA VAL A 135 -4.17 0.21 -9.12
C VAL A 135 -3.54 1.22 -10.06
N GLY A 136 -2.26 1.03 -10.33
CA GLY A 136 -1.57 1.91 -11.28
C GLY A 136 -0.33 1.32 -11.88
N SER A 137 -0.34 0.00 -12.10
CA SER A 137 0.58 -0.59 -13.06
C SER A 137 0.39 0.05 -14.43
N ASP A 138 1.45 0.04 -15.24
CA ASP A 138 1.39 0.49 -16.64
C ASP A 138 0.58 -0.45 -17.55
N LEU A 139 0.03 -1.52 -16.98
CA LEU A 139 -0.86 -2.43 -17.69
C LEU A 139 -2.29 -1.90 -17.58
N PRO A 140 -2.99 -1.75 -18.72
CA PRO A 140 -4.37 -1.30 -18.69
C PRO A 140 -5.24 -2.31 -17.94
N THR A 141 -6.21 -1.82 -17.15
CA THR A 141 -7.18 -2.69 -16.50
C THR A 141 -8.05 -3.37 -17.56
N ASP A 142 -7.85 -4.67 -17.77
CA ASP A 142 -8.63 -5.44 -18.72
C ASP A 142 -10.10 -5.61 -18.26
N PHE A 143 -10.93 -6.20 -19.12
CA PHE A 143 -12.35 -6.42 -18.81
C PHE A 143 -12.55 -7.34 -17.60
N ARG A 144 -11.75 -8.40 -17.46
CA ARG A 144 -11.89 -9.37 -16.37
C ARG A 144 -11.60 -8.71 -15.03
N LEU A 145 -10.50 -7.96 -14.96
CA LEU A 145 -10.11 -7.22 -13.77
C LEU A 145 -11.18 -6.20 -13.36
N ARG A 146 -11.75 -5.46 -14.31
CA ARG A 146 -12.84 -4.51 -14.00
C ARG A 146 -14.08 -5.20 -13.46
N HIS A 147 -14.43 -6.36 -14.02
CA HIS A 147 -15.54 -7.17 -13.54
C HIS A 147 -15.29 -7.69 -12.12
N ASP A 148 -14.08 -8.18 -11.85
CA ASP A 148 -13.67 -8.67 -10.52
C ASP A 148 -13.68 -7.52 -9.48
N MET A 149 -13.15 -6.35 -9.85
CA MET A 149 -13.18 -5.15 -9.02
C MET A 149 -14.61 -4.79 -8.61
N ALA A 150 -15.53 -4.71 -9.58
CA ALA A 150 -16.92 -4.35 -9.36
C ALA A 150 -17.66 -5.33 -8.42
N ARG A 151 -17.24 -6.60 -8.38
CA ARG A 151 -17.89 -7.64 -7.58
C ARG A 151 -17.21 -7.91 -6.24
N SER A 152 -16.01 -7.37 -6.02
CA SER A 152 -15.19 -7.72 -4.86
C SER A 152 -15.68 -7.17 -3.52
N GLY A 153 -16.44 -6.07 -3.54
CA GLY A 153 -16.79 -5.30 -2.33
C GLY A 153 -15.62 -4.49 -1.74
N MET A 154 -14.49 -4.41 -2.45
CA MET A 154 -13.33 -3.58 -2.10
C MET A 154 -13.41 -2.21 -2.80
N THR A 155 -12.69 -1.22 -2.27
CA THR A 155 -12.55 0.09 -2.92
C THR A 155 -11.31 0.11 -3.81
N PHE A 156 -11.42 0.63 -5.03
CA PHE A 156 -10.28 0.75 -5.95
C PHE A 156 -10.04 2.19 -6.39
N PHE A 157 -8.77 2.59 -6.40
CA PHE A 157 -8.31 3.82 -7.04
C PHE A 157 -7.48 3.43 -8.26
N VAL A 158 -8.07 3.61 -9.44
CA VAL A 158 -7.43 3.25 -10.71
C VAL A 158 -6.83 4.49 -11.35
N ARG A 159 -5.56 4.42 -11.74
CA ARG A 159 -4.84 5.53 -12.42
C ARG A 159 -5.54 5.96 -13.70
N GLU A 160 -5.90 4.99 -14.53
CA GLU A 160 -6.59 5.23 -15.80
C GLU A 160 -7.45 4.03 -16.18
N PHE A 161 -8.64 4.31 -16.72
CA PHE A 161 -9.40 3.33 -17.47
C PHE A 161 -9.15 3.60 -18.94
N VAL A 162 -8.62 2.61 -19.65
CA VAL A 162 -8.54 2.72 -21.11
C VAL A 162 -9.97 2.67 -21.66
N LYS A 163 -10.33 3.67 -22.45
CA LYS A 163 -11.57 3.64 -23.23
C LYS A 163 -11.45 2.48 -24.21
N LEU A 164 -12.29 1.45 -24.02
CA LEU A 164 -12.52 0.43 -25.04
C LEU A 164 -13.22 1.06 -26.24
#